data_AF-A0A1S1CQT0-F1
#
_entry.id   AF-A0A1S1CQT0-F1
#
_cell.length_a   1.000
_cell.length_b   1.000
_cell.length_c   1.000
_cell.angle_alpha   90.00
_cell.angle_beta   90.00
_cell.angle_gamma   90.00
#
_symmetry.space_group_name_H-M   'P 1'
#
loop_
_entity.id
_entity.type
_entity.pdbx_description
1 polymer ?
#
loop_
_entity_poly.entity_id
_entity_poly.type
_entity_poly.pdbx_seq_one_letter_code
_entity_poly.pdbx_strand_id
1 'polypeptide(L)'
;MMNSHSSHTPEPTAHSLSTDAQAADQASPSTSPNGSQTYELPPIPGPKYEQVIHYLEQRYIIPGKPGDKLPTERTIQQNFGVSRQTVRSALKVLIERGLLYNVQGSGTYVAERSEATYIPRVDTFADDMRRRGFEGSTRMIATRWVDATEEISTRLSVPVGESVLFVRRLRLANHEVIGFERSYFVKEAASSILDSMMAGLSGSSSSLDQLADTPNAIKHARVRTSAALFTDADTEAFNQQVPVGEAAFKVCVTGYTKEGTPVEYAETLYLSDHYFYELLL
;
A
#
# COMPACT_ATOMS: atom_id res chain seq x y z
N MET A 1 -29.96 69.81 -15.22
CA MET A 1 -28.56 70.15 -14.90
C MET A 1 -27.72 68.97 -15.40
N MET A 2 -27.32 68.89 -16.67
CA MET A 2 -26.17 69.53 -17.34
C MET A 2 -24.80 69.30 -16.67
N ASN A 3 -24.04 68.39 -17.30
CA ASN A 3 -22.57 68.33 -17.56
C ASN A 3 -22.09 66.87 -17.41
N SER A 4 -21.87 66.07 -18.47
CA SER A 4 -20.83 66.12 -19.51
C SER A 4 -19.40 66.29 -18.97
N HIS A 5 -18.54 65.29 -19.16
CA HIS A 5 -17.30 65.39 -19.94
C HIS A 5 -16.57 64.03 -20.05
N SER A 6 -16.28 63.67 -21.29
CA SER A 6 -15.38 62.63 -21.79
C SER A 6 -13.95 62.80 -21.22
N SER A 7 -13.08 61.80 -21.12
CA SER A 7 -12.32 61.19 -22.23
C SER A 7 -11.03 60.53 -21.67
N HIS A 8 -10.36 59.76 -22.53
CA HIS A 8 -8.95 59.33 -22.48
C HIS A 8 -8.58 57.98 -21.84
N THR A 9 -8.42 56.98 -22.71
CA THR A 9 -7.31 56.01 -22.70
C THR A 9 -5.96 56.74 -22.87
N PRO A 10 -4.88 56.22 -22.27
CA PRO A 10 -3.90 55.49 -23.09
C PRO A 10 -3.22 54.29 -22.38
N GLU A 11 -2.95 53.20 -23.11
CA GLU A 11 -1.71 52.39 -22.93
C GLU A 11 -0.54 53.22 -23.49
N PRO A 12 0.69 53.17 -22.93
CA PRO A 12 1.61 52.03 -23.02
C PRO A 12 2.48 51.88 -21.72
N THR A 13 3.43 50.96 -21.49
CA THR A 13 4.60 50.59 -22.27
C THR A 13 5.33 49.46 -21.53
N ALA A 14 5.92 48.55 -22.29
CA ALA A 14 6.83 47.52 -21.82
C ALA A 14 8.09 48.09 -21.16
N HIS A 15 8.58 47.41 -20.12
CA HIS A 15 10.00 47.41 -19.75
C HIS A 15 10.56 46.01 -20.02
N SER A 16 11.50 45.97 -20.95
CA SER A 16 12.42 44.88 -21.28
C SER A 16 13.78 45.09 -20.58
N LEU A 17 14.62 44.04 -20.64
CA LEU A 17 16.04 43.88 -20.25
C LEU A 17 16.22 43.12 -18.93
N SER A 18 16.54 41.80 -18.94
CA SER A 18 17.87 41.17 -19.18
C SER A 18 18.88 41.55 -18.08
N THR A 19 19.66 40.68 -17.43
CA THR A 19 20.30 39.41 -17.83
C THR A 19 20.96 38.77 -16.58
N ASP A 20 21.44 37.53 -16.73
CA ASP A 20 22.49 36.84 -15.93
C ASP A 20 22.04 36.19 -14.59
N ALA A 21 22.40 34.96 -14.20
CA ALA A 21 23.22 33.90 -14.79
C ALA A 21 22.97 32.57 -14.04
N GLN A 22 22.79 31.49 -14.82
CA GLN A 22 23.51 30.21 -14.75
C GLN A 22 24.02 29.65 -13.40
N ALA A 23 23.50 28.45 -13.05
CA ALA A 23 24.24 27.22 -12.68
C ALA A 23 23.16 26.11 -12.59
N ALA A 24 22.95 25.19 -13.53
CA ALA A 24 23.85 24.15 -14.03
C ALA A 24 24.56 23.39 -12.90
N ASP A 25 23.93 22.32 -12.40
CA ASP A 25 24.69 21.17 -11.93
C ASP A 25 24.25 19.91 -12.69
N GLN A 26 25.21 19.43 -13.47
CA GLN A 26 25.15 18.25 -14.30
C GLN A 26 25.75 17.10 -13.49
N ALA A 27 24.94 16.17 -13.02
CA ALA A 27 25.46 14.84 -12.71
C ALA A 27 25.62 14.06 -14.03
N SER A 28 26.74 14.29 -14.72
CA SER A 28 27.15 13.50 -15.87
C SER A 28 27.44 12.05 -15.47
N PRO A 29 27.06 11.04 -16.27
CA PRO A 29 27.51 9.67 -16.07
C PRO A 29 29.00 9.56 -16.46
N SER A 30 29.85 9.22 -15.49
CA SER A 30 31.25 8.87 -15.72
C SER A 30 31.35 7.64 -16.62
N THR A 31 31.93 7.83 -17.79
CA THR A 31 32.08 6.78 -18.81
C THR A 31 33.30 5.90 -18.48
N SER A 32 33.10 4.58 -18.42
CA SER A 32 34.18 3.60 -18.58
C SER A 32 33.82 2.62 -19.70
N PRO A 33 34.79 2.21 -20.53
CA PRO A 33 34.54 1.56 -21.81
C PRO A 33 34.37 0.04 -21.65
N ASN A 34 33.25 -0.39 -21.07
CA ASN A 34 32.66 -1.71 -21.29
C ASN A 34 31.27 -1.76 -20.66
N GLY A 35 30.23 -1.92 -21.48
CA GLY A 35 28.82 -1.70 -21.14
C GLY A 35 28.20 -2.64 -20.11
N SER A 36 28.61 -2.53 -18.86
CA SER A 36 27.94 -3.10 -17.68
C SER A 36 27.57 -1.94 -16.77
N GLN A 37 26.33 -1.44 -16.85
CA GLN A 37 25.84 -0.52 -15.81
C GLN A 37 25.59 -1.35 -14.55
N THR A 38 26.48 -1.25 -13.58
CA THR A 38 26.25 -1.75 -12.23
C THR A 38 25.26 -0.79 -11.58
N TYR A 39 24.09 -1.30 -11.19
CA TYR A 39 23.07 -0.53 -10.51
C TYR A 39 23.23 -0.73 -9.01
N GLU A 40 23.34 0.37 -8.28
CA GLU A 40 23.22 0.32 -6.83
C GLU A 40 21.76 0.01 -6.50
N LEU A 41 21.53 -1.08 -5.76
CA LEU A 41 20.18 -1.44 -5.32
C LEU A 41 19.62 -0.25 -4.51
N PRO A 42 18.36 0.17 -4.75
CA PRO A 42 17.75 1.20 -3.93
C PRO A 42 17.82 0.76 -2.46
N PRO A 43 18.09 1.67 -1.49
CA PRO A 43 18.31 1.32 -0.09
C PRO A 43 16.98 1.04 0.61
N ILE A 44 16.21 0.07 0.10
CA ILE A 44 14.97 -0.40 0.69
C ILE A 44 15.34 -1.47 1.73
N PRO A 45 15.01 -1.29 3.02
CA PRO A 45 15.24 -2.30 4.05
C PRO A 45 14.53 -3.62 3.68
N GLY A 46 15.25 -4.75 3.63
CA GLY A 46 14.65 -6.06 3.37
C GLY A 46 15.53 -7.05 2.60
N PRO A 47 15.04 -8.27 2.33
CA PRO A 47 15.74 -9.28 1.55
C PRO A 47 16.06 -8.81 0.13
N LYS A 48 17.25 -9.14 -0.39
CA LYS A 48 17.71 -8.75 -1.74
C LYS A 48 16.73 -9.11 -2.88
N TYR A 49 15.90 -10.15 -2.73
CA TYR A 49 14.93 -10.52 -3.77
C TYR A 49 13.76 -9.54 -3.88
N GLU A 50 13.36 -8.89 -2.78
CA GLU A 50 12.31 -7.87 -2.76
C GLU A 50 12.79 -6.59 -3.45
N GLN A 51 14.05 -6.22 -3.24
CA GLN A 51 14.69 -5.10 -3.95
C GLN A 51 14.73 -5.35 -5.46
N VAL A 52 15.01 -6.59 -5.89
CA VAL A 52 14.96 -6.99 -7.30
C VAL A 52 13.53 -6.92 -7.86
N ILE A 53 12.52 -7.37 -7.10
CA ILE A 53 11.10 -7.24 -7.50
C ILE A 53 10.75 -5.78 -7.75
N HIS A 54 11.00 -4.91 -6.76
CA HIS A 54 10.68 -3.50 -6.84
C HIS A 54 11.34 -2.83 -8.04
N TYR A 55 12.62 -3.12 -8.27
CA TYR A 55 13.31 -2.58 -9.44
C TYR A 55 12.70 -3.05 -10.75
N LEU A 56 12.42 -4.35 -10.90
CA LEU A 56 11.84 -4.89 -12.13
C LEU A 56 10.46 -4.28 -12.39
N GLU A 57 9.67 -4.07 -11.33
CA GLU A 57 8.39 -3.36 -11.39
C GLU A 57 8.57 -1.94 -11.92
N GLN A 58 9.37 -1.11 -11.27
CA GLN A 58 9.55 0.30 -11.63
C GLN A 58 10.22 0.51 -12.99
N ARG A 59 11.21 -0.33 -13.33
CA ARG A 59 12.03 -0.10 -14.52
C ARG A 59 11.45 -0.69 -15.79
N TYR A 60 10.80 -1.85 -15.70
CA TYR A 60 10.40 -2.62 -16.88
C TYR A 60 8.91 -2.91 -16.93
N ILE A 61 8.27 -3.22 -15.81
CA ILE A 61 6.86 -3.67 -15.83
C ILE A 61 5.90 -2.47 -15.87
N ILE A 62 6.13 -1.45 -15.04
CA ILE A 62 5.30 -0.24 -14.96
C ILE A 62 5.35 0.60 -16.25
N PRO A 63 6.52 0.95 -16.79
CA PRO A 63 6.60 1.68 -18.06
C PRO A 63 6.48 0.77 -19.30
N GLY A 64 6.54 -0.55 -19.14
CA GLY A 64 6.52 -1.51 -20.25
C GLY A 64 5.11 -1.83 -20.76
N LYS A 65 5.05 -2.27 -22.01
CA LYS A 65 3.83 -2.76 -22.67
C LYS A 65 3.73 -4.28 -22.59
N PRO A 66 2.51 -4.85 -22.64
CA PRO A 66 2.33 -6.29 -22.79
C PRO A 66 3.18 -6.87 -23.92
N GLY A 67 3.89 -7.95 -23.64
CA GLY A 67 4.82 -8.58 -24.56
C GLY A 67 6.24 -8.01 -24.57
N ASP A 68 6.53 -6.93 -23.83
CA ASP A 68 7.89 -6.42 -23.70
C ASP A 68 8.78 -7.42 -22.98
N LYS A 69 9.98 -7.64 -23.51
CA LYS A 69 10.93 -8.63 -22.99
C LYS A 69 11.76 -8.03 -21.85
N LEU A 70 11.80 -8.71 -20.71
CA LEU A 70 12.70 -8.34 -19.62
C LEU A 70 14.17 -8.66 -19.95
N PRO A 71 15.13 -7.98 -19.29
CA PRO A 71 16.51 -8.40 -19.31
C PRO A 71 16.66 -9.85 -18.85
N THR A 72 17.69 -10.52 -19.34
CA THR A 72 17.95 -11.92 -18.97
C THR A 72 18.25 -12.06 -17.48
N GLU A 73 17.99 -13.24 -16.89
CA GLU A 73 18.36 -13.53 -15.49
C GLU A 73 19.82 -13.17 -15.20
N ARG A 74 20.73 -13.42 -16.15
CA ARG A 74 22.15 -13.12 -16.03
C ARG A 74 22.40 -11.61 -15.98
N THR A 75 21.73 -10.84 -16.83
CA THR A 75 21.82 -9.38 -16.83
C THR A 75 21.33 -8.81 -15.50
N ILE A 76 20.21 -9.32 -14.97
CA ILE A 76 19.67 -8.89 -13.68
C ILE A 76 20.66 -9.23 -12.54
N GLN A 77 21.27 -10.42 -12.55
CA GLN A 77 22.31 -10.79 -11.57
C GLN A 77 23.50 -9.84 -11.59
N GLN A 78 24.01 -9.53 -12.79
CA GLN A 78 25.17 -8.64 -12.96
C GLN A 78 24.87 -7.20 -12.56
N ASN A 79 23.68 -6.73 -12.92
CA ASN A 79 23.24 -5.38 -12.60
C ASN A 79 23.11 -5.15 -11.10
N PHE A 80 22.69 -6.17 -10.33
CA PHE A 80 22.39 -6.03 -8.90
C PHE A 80 23.35 -6.74 -7.95
N GLY A 81 24.35 -7.46 -8.45
CA GLY A 81 25.27 -8.24 -7.61
C GLY A 81 24.55 -9.27 -6.72
N VAL A 82 23.47 -9.88 -7.23
CA VAL A 82 22.65 -10.84 -6.49
C VAL A 82 22.83 -12.27 -7.01
N SER A 83 22.52 -13.26 -6.16
CA SER A 83 22.59 -14.66 -6.57
C SER A 83 21.50 -14.98 -7.60
N ARG A 84 21.75 -16.00 -8.43
CA ARG A 84 20.75 -16.52 -9.38
C ARG A 84 19.44 -16.92 -8.69
N GLN A 85 19.53 -17.49 -7.49
CA GLN A 85 18.35 -17.87 -6.71
C GLN A 85 17.50 -16.65 -6.34
N THR A 86 18.14 -15.54 -5.98
CA THR A 86 17.47 -14.27 -5.67
C THR A 86 16.67 -13.75 -6.86
N VAL A 87 17.27 -13.74 -8.05
CA VAL A 87 16.59 -13.33 -9.29
C VAL A 87 15.45 -14.28 -9.64
N ARG A 88 15.64 -15.60 -9.52
CA ARG A 88 14.60 -16.58 -9.80
C ARG A 88 13.42 -16.45 -8.83
N SER A 89 13.66 -16.22 -7.55
CA SER A 89 12.61 -15.96 -6.57
C SER A 89 11.83 -14.69 -6.91
N ALA A 90 12.53 -13.61 -7.26
CA ALA A 90 11.89 -12.35 -7.68
C ALA A 90 11.00 -12.54 -8.92
N LEU A 91 11.53 -13.16 -9.97
CA LEU A 91 10.78 -13.43 -11.20
C LEU A 91 9.60 -14.37 -10.97
N LYS A 92 9.78 -15.41 -10.13
CA LYS A 92 8.69 -16.33 -9.78
C LYS A 92 7.53 -15.59 -9.12
N VAL A 93 7.81 -14.72 -8.14
CA VAL A 93 6.80 -13.90 -7.48
C VAL A 93 6.07 -13.00 -8.48
N LEU A 94 6.79 -12.36 -9.40
CA LEU A 94 6.20 -11.48 -10.41
C LEU A 94 5.34 -12.25 -11.43
N ILE A 95 5.70 -13.49 -11.76
CA ILE A 95 4.89 -14.39 -12.59
C ILE A 95 3.64 -14.84 -11.85
N GLU A 96 3.76 -15.22 -10.57
CA GLU A 96 2.63 -15.57 -9.71
C GLU A 96 1.65 -14.41 -9.52
N ARG A 97 2.16 -13.15 -9.51
CA ARG A 97 1.35 -11.93 -9.50
C ARG A 97 0.65 -11.63 -10.82
N GLY A 98 0.90 -12.42 -11.87
CA GLY A 98 0.35 -12.17 -13.20
C GLY A 98 0.92 -10.93 -13.88
N LEU A 99 2.02 -10.36 -13.37
CA LEU A 99 2.68 -9.19 -13.97
C LEU A 99 3.64 -9.60 -15.09
N LEU A 100 4.15 -10.83 -15.03
CA LEU A 100 5.06 -11.40 -16.01
C LEU A 100 4.56 -12.78 -16.45
N TYR A 101 5.01 -13.23 -17.62
CA TYR A 101 4.92 -14.62 -18.03
C TYR A 101 6.26 -15.10 -18.59
N ASN A 102 6.51 -16.40 -18.46
CA ASN A 102 7.73 -17.03 -18.98
C ASN A 102 7.41 -17.81 -20.26
N VAL A 103 8.22 -17.60 -21.29
CA VAL A 103 8.22 -18.44 -22.50
C VAL A 103 9.50 -19.26 -22.47
N GLN A 104 9.35 -20.58 -22.28
CA GLN A 104 10.46 -21.51 -22.13
C GLN A 104 11.46 -21.37 -23.29
N GLY A 105 12.74 -21.19 -22.96
CA GLY A 105 13.82 -21.02 -23.94
C GLY A 105 13.89 -19.65 -24.62
N SER A 106 12.89 -18.78 -24.41
CA SER A 106 12.82 -17.47 -25.07
C SER A 106 13.06 -16.32 -24.10
N GLY A 107 12.43 -16.32 -22.93
CA GLY A 107 12.64 -15.28 -21.91
C GLY A 107 11.43 -15.05 -21.01
N THR A 108 11.48 -13.94 -20.27
CA THR A 108 10.37 -13.46 -19.43
C THR A 108 9.84 -12.15 -20.00
N TYR A 109 8.53 -11.99 -20.01
CA TYR A 109 7.83 -10.95 -20.74
C TYR A 109 6.78 -10.29 -19.84
N VAL A 110 6.52 -9.00 -20.07
CA VAL A 110 5.45 -8.24 -19.39
C VAL A 110 4.10 -8.82 -19.81
N ALA A 111 3.28 -9.23 -18.84
CA ALA A 111 1.96 -9.78 -19.13
C ALA A 111 0.98 -8.71 -19.62
N GLU A 112 -0.06 -9.15 -20.34
CA GLU A 112 -1.19 -8.28 -20.67
C GLU A 112 -1.89 -7.88 -19.38
N ARG A 113 -1.83 -6.59 -19.05
CA ARG A 113 -2.61 -6.01 -17.97
C ARG A 113 -4.07 -6.11 -18.40
N SER A 114 -4.76 -7.17 -18.00
CA SER A 114 -6.22 -7.08 -17.99
C SER A 114 -6.59 -5.90 -17.10
N GLU A 115 -7.62 -5.14 -17.44
CA GLU A 115 -8.12 -4.02 -16.61
C GLU A 115 -8.51 -4.47 -15.17
N ALA A 116 -8.45 -5.79 -14.90
CA ALA A 116 -8.61 -6.41 -13.60
C ALA A 116 -7.29 -6.72 -12.86
N THR A 117 -6.10 -6.24 -13.29
CA THR A 117 -4.81 -6.67 -12.72
C THR A 117 -3.92 -5.50 -12.27
N TYR A 118 -4.50 -4.54 -11.56
CA TYR A 118 -3.87 -4.05 -10.34
C TYR A 118 -4.81 -4.42 -9.20
N ILE A 119 -4.86 -5.71 -8.88
CA ILE A 119 -5.49 -6.15 -7.64
C ILE A 119 -4.44 -5.84 -6.58
N PRO A 120 -4.65 -4.85 -5.68
CA PRO A 120 -3.83 -4.76 -4.49
C PRO A 120 -3.93 -6.14 -3.85
N ARG A 121 -2.79 -6.81 -3.72
CA ARG A 121 -2.73 -8.09 -3.02
C ARG A 121 -3.36 -7.85 -1.64
N VAL A 122 -4.02 -8.87 -1.10
CA VAL A 122 -4.43 -8.83 0.30
C VAL A 122 -3.12 -8.89 1.09
N ASP A 123 -2.51 -7.72 1.26
CA ASP A 123 -1.25 -7.54 1.95
C ASP A 123 -1.57 -7.13 3.38
N THR A 124 -0.69 -7.54 4.27
CA THR A 124 -0.77 -7.10 5.65
C THR A 124 -0.39 -5.62 5.72
N PHE A 125 -0.88 -4.91 6.74
CA PHE A 125 -0.41 -3.56 7.01
C PHE A 125 1.13 -3.49 7.15
N ALA A 126 1.74 -4.52 7.78
CA ALA A 126 3.18 -4.59 7.94
C ALA A 126 3.92 -4.70 6.59
N ASP A 127 3.38 -5.49 5.65
CA ASP A 127 3.94 -5.60 4.30
C ASP A 127 3.76 -4.30 3.52
N ASP A 128 2.61 -3.63 3.66
CA ASP A 128 2.38 -2.33 3.03
C ASP A 128 3.39 -1.28 3.50
N MET A 129 3.64 -1.20 4.80
CA MET A 129 4.66 -0.32 5.37
C MET A 129 6.07 -0.68 4.89
N ARG A 130 6.41 -1.97 4.87
CA ARG A 130 7.73 -2.44 4.40
C ARG A 130 7.99 -2.03 2.96
N ARG A 131 6.99 -2.16 2.07
CA ARG A 131 7.10 -1.69 0.67
C ARG A 131 7.32 -0.19 0.56
N ARG A 132 6.79 0.58 1.49
CA ARG A 132 6.95 2.04 1.58
C ARG A 132 8.25 2.44 2.30
N GLY A 133 9.07 1.49 2.73
CA GLY A 133 10.35 1.75 3.41
C GLY A 133 10.24 1.97 4.92
N PHE A 134 9.11 1.61 5.53
CA PHE A 134 8.86 1.75 6.97
C PHE A 134 8.83 0.41 7.69
N GLU A 135 9.18 0.40 8.97
CA GLU A 135 8.91 -0.74 9.86
C GLU A 135 7.45 -0.70 10.31
N GLY A 136 6.61 -1.49 9.63
CA GLY A 136 5.20 -1.64 9.99
C GLY A 136 5.00 -2.59 11.15
N SER A 137 4.32 -2.14 12.20
CA SER A 137 3.88 -3.00 13.30
C SER A 137 2.45 -2.66 13.72
N THR A 138 1.85 -3.55 14.48
CA THR A 138 0.50 -3.36 14.99
C THR A 138 0.50 -3.60 16.48
N ARG A 139 -0.33 -2.86 17.20
CA ARG A 139 -0.51 -3.03 18.64
C ARG A 139 -1.98 -3.17 18.95
N MET A 140 -2.39 -4.33 19.44
CA MET A 140 -3.76 -4.54 19.85
C MET A 140 -4.05 -3.84 21.18
N ILE A 141 -5.21 -3.19 21.27
CA ILE A 141 -5.62 -2.33 22.39
C ILE A 141 -6.79 -2.92 23.15
N ALA A 142 -7.75 -3.54 22.46
CA ALA A 142 -8.92 -4.11 23.09
C ALA A 142 -9.52 -5.23 22.25
N THR A 143 -10.12 -6.20 22.93
CA THR A 143 -10.96 -7.24 22.35
C THR A 143 -12.23 -7.37 23.19
N ARG A 144 -13.39 -7.53 22.55
CA ARG A 144 -14.66 -7.79 23.23
C ARG A 144 -15.68 -8.37 22.27
N TRP A 145 -16.65 -9.10 22.81
CA TRP A 145 -17.84 -9.48 22.07
C TRP A 145 -18.81 -8.30 21.99
N VAL A 146 -19.42 -8.11 20.83
CA VAL A 146 -20.41 -7.06 20.56
C VAL A 146 -21.53 -7.61 19.70
N ASP A 147 -22.70 -7.00 19.77
CA ASP A 147 -23.81 -7.32 18.90
C ASP A 147 -23.63 -6.64 17.54
N ALA A 148 -23.85 -7.38 16.46
CA ALA A 148 -23.75 -6.88 15.10
C ALA A 148 -24.81 -5.79 14.85
N THR A 149 -24.36 -4.58 14.53
CA THR A 149 -25.23 -3.50 14.02
C THR A 149 -25.71 -3.83 12.61
N GLU A 150 -26.65 -3.05 12.07
CA GLU A 150 -27.09 -3.20 10.67
C GLU A 150 -25.94 -3.13 9.66
N GLU A 151 -24.97 -2.22 9.90
CA GLU A 151 -23.78 -2.12 9.06
C GLU A 151 -22.93 -3.39 9.14
N ILE A 152 -22.62 -3.86 10.36
CA ILE A 152 -21.77 -5.04 10.56
C ILE A 152 -22.46 -6.30 10.03
N SER A 153 -23.77 -6.44 10.27
CA SER A 153 -24.62 -7.49 9.71
C SER A 153 -24.52 -7.54 8.18
N THR A 154 -24.63 -6.38 7.52
CA THR A 154 -24.52 -6.27 6.06
C THR A 154 -23.11 -6.65 5.56
N ARG A 155 -22.06 -6.25 6.28
CA ARG A 155 -20.66 -6.48 5.88
C ARG A 155 -20.22 -7.93 6.06
N LEU A 156 -20.67 -8.56 7.15
CA LEU A 156 -20.30 -9.92 7.53
C LEU A 156 -21.35 -10.97 7.16
N SER A 157 -22.46 -10.57 6.54
CA SER A 157 -23.57 -11.46 6.20
C SER A 157 -24.08 -12.28 7.40
N VAL A 158 -24.09 -11.67 8.59
CA VAL A 158 -24.63 -12.25 9.83
C VAL A 158 -25.95 -11.56 10.20
N PRO A 159 -26.87 -12.22 10.90
CA PRO A 159 -28.04 -11.59 11.51
C PRO A 159 -27.70 -10.33 12.34
N VAL A 160 -28.55 -9.31 12.28
CA VAL A 160 -28.49 -8.17 13.20
C VAL A 160 -28.66 -8.68 14.64
N GLY A 161 -27.83 -8.20 15.54
CA GLY A 161 -27.79 -8.66 16.93
C GLY A 161 -26.96 -9.92 17.17
N GLU A 162 -26.42 -10.56 16.12
CA GLU A 162 -25.52 -11.69 16.31
C GLU A 162 -24.21 -11.25 16.98
N SER A 163 -23.69 -12.08 17.88
CA SER A 163 -22.45 -11.79 18.60
C SER A 163 -21.23 -11.98 17.69
N VAL A 164 -20.45 -10.91 17.53
CA VAL A 164 -19.20 -10.89 16.76
C VAL A 164 -18.04 -10.43 17.63
N LEU A 165 -16.82 -10.87 17.29
CA LEU A 165 -15.63 -10.43 17.99
C LEU A 165 -15.19 -9.06 17.46
N PHE A 166 -15.23 -8.05 18.30
CA PHE A 166 -14.62 -6.75 18.05
C PHE A 166 -13.17 -6.73 18.53
N VAL A 167 -12.29 -6.22 17.67
CA VAL A 167 -10.86 -6.04 17.95
C VAL A 167 -10.46 -4.63 17.56
N ARG A 168 -9.68 -4.00 18.43
CA ARG A 168 -9.18 -2.63 18.28
C ARG A 168 -7.66 -2.63 18.24
N ARG A 169 -7.06 -1.99 17.23
CA ARG A 169 -5.61 -2.00 17.00
C ARG A 169 -5.09 -0.62 16.64
N LEU A 170 -3.87 -0.31 17.07
CA LEU A 170 -3.07 0.80 16.55
C LEU A 170 -2.15 0.27 15.45
N ARG A 171 -2.03 1.05 14.38
CA ARG A 171 -1.13 0.82 13.25
C ARG A 171 0.07 1.73 13.42
N LEU A 172 1.27 1.15 13.40
CA LEU A 172 2.50 1.88 13.65
C LEU A 172 3.46 1.78 12.47
N ALA A 173 4.09 2.90 12.12
CA ALA A 173 5.21 2.97 11.20
C ALA A 173 6.42 3.52 11.97
N ASN A 174 7.54 2.81 11.99
CA ASN A 174 8.74 3.19 12.75
C ASN A 174 8.45 3.53 14.23
N HIS A 175 7.56 2.74 14.86
CA HIS A 175 7.06 2.93 16.23
C HIS A 175 6.16 4.15 16.48
N GLU A 176 5.88 4.96 15.46
CA GLU A 176 4.92 6.06 15.52
C GLU A 176 3.51 5.57 15.16
N VAL A 177 2.49 6.00 15.91
CA VAL A 177 1.09 5.64 15.62
C VAL A 177 0.61 6.45 14.43
N ILE A 178 0.36 5.79 13.30
CA ILE A 178 -0.11 6.43 12.07
C ILE A 178 -1.57 6.11 11.74
N GLY A 179 -2.16 5.16 12.47
CA GLY A 179 -3.51 4.71 12.20
C GLY A 179 -4.14 3.95 13.34
N PHE A 180 -5.46 3.85 13.24
CA PHE A 180 -6.32 3.17 14.20
C PHE A 180 -7.30 2.29 13.46
N GLU A 181 -7.42 1.05 13.90
CA GLU A 181 -8.29 0.07 13.29
C GLU A 181 -9.32 -0.48 14.27
N ARG A 182 -10.53 -0.64 13.74
CA ARG A 182 -11.63 -1.40 14.32
C ARG A 182 -11.95 -2.55 13.38
N SER A 183 -11.80 -3.77 13.85
CA SER A 183 -12.10 -4.98 13.08
C SER A 183 -13.13 -5.84 13.80
N TYR A 184 -14.02 -6.45 13.02
CA TYR A 184 -15.11 -7.30 13.46
C TYR A 184 -14.94 -8.66 12.78
N PHE A 185 -14.97 -9.73 13.57
CA PHE A 185 -14.80 -11.10 13.10
C PHE A 185 -16.04 -11.92 13.41
N VAL A 186 -16.41 -12.81 12.48
CA VAL A 186 -17.41 -13.84 12.72
C VAL A 186 -16.95 -14.78 13.85
N LYS A 187 -17.91 -15.40 14.53
CA LYS A 187 -17.66 -16.23 15.71
C LYS A 187 -16.68 -17.37 15.43
N GLU A 188 -16.75 -17.94 14.24
CA GLU A 188 -15.93 -19.06 13.76
C GLU A 188 -14.45 -18.68 13.66
N ALA A 189 -14.14 -17.41 13.38
CA ALA A 189 -12.78 -16.91 13.28
C ALA A 189 -12.23 -16.36 14.61
N ALA A 190 -13.10 -16.06 15.57
CA ALA A 190 -12.76 -15.38 16.82
C ALA A 190 -11.69 -16.12 17.64
N SER A 191 -11.79 -17.45 17.76
CA SER A 191 -10.85 -18.25 18.55
C SER A 191 -9.41 -18.09 18.08
N SER A 192 -9.17 -18.16 16.76
CA SER A 192 -7.82 -18.01 16.19
C SER A 192 -7.23 -16.62 16.45
N ILE A 193 -8.07 -15.58 16.38
CA ILE A 193 -7.65 -14.21 16.69
C ILE A 193 -7.28 -14.09 18.17
N LEU A 194 -8.09 -14.65 19.08
CA LEU A 194 -7.84 -14.63 20.52
C LEU A 194 -6.63 -15.49 20.92
N ASP A 195 -6.42 -16.64 20.31
CA ASP A 195 -5.26 -17.50 20.61
C ASP A 195 -3.95 -16.80 20.22
N SER A 196 -3.94 -16.09 19.08
CA SER A 196 -2.79 -15.31 18.66
C SER A 196 -2.44 -14.17 19.62
N MET A 197 -3.45 -13.59 20.28
CA MET A 197 -3.29 -12.60 21.35
C MET A 197 -2.53 -13.19 22.52
N MET A 198 -3.02 -14.32 23.02
CA MET A 198 -2.52 -14.99 24.22
C MET A 198 -1.09 -15.52 24.02
N ALA A 199 -0.77 -15.92 22.79
CA ALA A 199 0.58 -16.36 22.41
C ALA A 199 1.62 -15.23 22.34
N GLY A 200 1.25 -13.97 22.61
CA GLY A 200 2.17 -12.84 22.56
C GLY A 200 2.62 -12.47 21.14
N LEU A 201 1.96 -13.01 20.11
CA LEU A 201 2.22 -12.70 18.69
C LEU A 201 1.72 -11.30 18.27
N SER A 202 1.35 -10.46 19.25
CA SER A 202 0.78 -9.13 19.08
C SER A 202 1.68 -8.14 18.34
N GLY A 203 2.96 -8.42 18.12
CA GLY A 203 3.90 -7.48 17.50
C GLY A 203 3.88 -7.42 15.98
N SER A 204 3.35 -8.44 15.28
CA SER A 204 3.50 -8.52 13.81
C SER A 204 2.44 -9.32 13.07
N SER A 205 1.56 -10.06 13.74
CA SER A 205 0.61 -10.94 13.05
C SER A 205 -0.60 -10.18 12.57
N SER A 206 -0.81 -10.17 11.25
CA SER A 206 -2.06 -9.70 10.64
C SER A 206 -3.18 -10.71 10.84
N SER A 207 -4.43 -10.30 10.61
CA SER A 207 -5.55 -11.25 10.54
C SER A 207 -5.36 -12.29 9.43
N LEU A 208 -4.64 -11.97 8.35
CA LEU A 208 -4.30 -12.93 7.30
C LEU A 208 -3.42 -14.05 7.83
N ASP A 209 -2.39 -13.70 8.61
CA ASP A 209 -1.46 -14.68 9.19
C ASP A 209 -2.16 -15.51 10.27
N GLN A 210 -2.96 -14.85 11.12
CA GLN A 210 -3.68 -15.49 12.22
C GLN A 210 -4.72 -16.51 11.72
N LEU A 211 -5.26 -16.31 10.52
CA LEU A 211 -6.29 -17.17 9.94
C LEU A 211 -5.74 -18.11 8.86
N ALA A 212 -4.47 -18.01 8.47
CA ALA A 212 -3.90 -18.66 7.29
C ALA A 212 -4.13 -20.18 7.26
N ASP A 213 -3.97 -20.84 8.41
CA ASP A 213 -4.07 -22.30 8.58
C ASP A 213 -5.43 -22.75 9.15
N THR A 214 -6.44 -21.89 9.05
CA THR A 214 -7.79 -22.14 9.56
C THR A 214 -8.79 -22.29 8.40
N PRO A 215 -9.96 -22.92 8.63
CA PRO A 215 -11.05 -22.90 7.65
C PRO A 215 -11.51 -21.49 7.25
N ASN A 216 -11.23 -20.49 8.09
CA ASN A 216 -11.60 -19.09 7.90
C ASN A 216 -10.49 -18.26 7.26
N ALA A 217 -9.51 -18.91 6.61
CA ALA A 217 -8.42 -18.22 5.94
C ALA A 217 -8.94 -17.23 4.89
N ILE A 218 -8.54 -15.97 5.03
CA ILE A 218 -8.88 -14.91 4.07
C ILE A 218 -8.09 -15.15 2.78
N LYS A 219 -8.81 -15.34 1.67
CA LYS A 219 -8.23 -15.54 0.32
C LYS A 219 -8.58 -14.42 -0.65
N HIS A 220 -9.66 -13.70 -0.38
CA HIS A 220 -10.08 -12.54 -1.16
C HIS A 220 -10.39 -11.39 -0.22
N ALA A 221 -10.26 -10.15 -0.70
CA ALA A 221 -10.68 -8.99 0.07
C ALA A 221 -11.30 -7.93 -0.84
N ARG A 222 -12.31 -7.25 -0.32
CA ARG A 222 -12.85 -6.02 -0.92
C ARG A 222 -12.32 -4.84 -0.13
N VAL A 223 -11.59 -3.96 -0.79
CA VAL A 223 -11.04 -2.74 -0.20
C VAL A 223 -11.82 -1.54 -0.70
N ARG A 224 -12.21 -0.64 0.20
CA ARG A 224 -12.80 0.66 -0.12
C ARG A 224 -12.01 1.73 0.62
N THR A 225 -11.60 2.75 -0.12
CA THR A 225 -10.94 3.92 0.44
C THR A 225 -11.85 5.15 0.35
N SER A 226 -11.74 6.06 1.30
CA SER A 226 -12.54 7.28 1.38
C SER A 226 -11.92 8.28 2.35
N ALA A 227 -12.36 9.54 2.32
CA ALA A 227 -12.08 10.48 3.40
C ALA A 227 -13.07 10.27 4.57
N ALA A 228 -12.62 10.54 5.79
CA ALA A 228 -13.46 10.62 6.98
C ALA A 228 -12.94 11.74 7.90
N LEU A 229 -13.70 12.03 8.96
CA LEU A 229 -13.25 12.91 10.04
C LEU A 229 -13.08 12.08 11.32
N PHE A 230 -12.06 12.37 12.11
CA PHE A 230 -11.88 11.77 13.43
C PHE A 230 -13.03 12.16 14.36
N THR A 231 -13.66 11.16 14.98
CA THR A 231 -14.69 11.37 16.01
C THR A 231 -14.07 11.51 17.40
N ASP A 232 -14.87 11.86 18.42
CA ASP A 232 -14.44 11.86 19.83
C ASP A 232 -13.85 10.49 20.24
N ALA A 233 -14.53 9.40 19.87
CA ALA A 233 -14.11 8.05 20.19
C ALA A 233 -12.80 7.65 19.48
N ASP A 234 -12.58 8.16 18.27
CA ASP A 234 -11.33 7.92 17.54
C ASP A 234 -10.18 8.72 18.18
N THR A 235 -10.43 9.98 18.52
CA THR A 235 -9.48 10.87 19.21
C THR A 235 -9.00 10.30 20.53
N GLU A 236 -9.92 9.76 21.34
CA GLU A 236 -9.59 9.07 22.60
C GLU A 236 -8.67 7.86 22.34
N ALA A 237 -8.92 7.11 21.27
CA ALA A 237 -8.11 5.95 20.92
C ALA A 237 -6.69 6.30 20.45
N PHE A 238 -6.48 7.51 19.91
CA PHE A 238 -5.15 8.09 19.64
C PHE A 238 -4.53 8.78 20.85
N ASN A 239 -5.05 8.57 22.06
CA ASN A 239 -4.59 9.24 23.27
C ASN A 239 -4.56 10.78 23.11
N GLN A 240 -5.59 11.32 22.45
CA GLN A 240 -5.79 12.76 22.19
C GLN A 240 -4.68 13.43 21.37
N GLN A 241 -3.91 12.66 20.60
CA GLN A 241 -2.89 13.21 19.71
C GLN A 241 -3.48 13.86 18.44
N VAL A 242 -4.76 13.62 18.17
CA VAL A 242 -5.46 14.05 16.95
C VAL A 242 -6.77 14.73 17.34
N PRO A 243 -7.02 16.00 17.00
CA PRO A 243 -8.30 16.65 17.26
C PRO A 243 -9.50 16.02 16.54
N VAL A 244 -10.65 16.14 17.19
CA VAL A 244 -11.95 15.82 16.60
C VAL A 244 -12.19 16.69 15.38
N GLY A 245 -12.67 16.09 14.30
CA GLY A 245 -12.89 16.79 13.04
C GLY A 245 -11.65 16.90 12.15
N GLU A 246 -10.49 16.36 12.56
CA GLU A 246 -9.34 16.25 11.68
C GLU A 246 -9.59 15.25 10.55
N ALA A 247 -9.01 15.51 9.38
CA ALA A 247 -9.16 14.65 8.22
C ALA A 247 -8.45 13.31 8.41
N ALA A 248 -9.12 12.23 8.06
CA ALA A 248 -8.60 10.89 8.09
C ALA A 248 -8.68 10.25 6.70
N PHE A 249 -7.65 9.51 6.33
CA PHE A 249 -7.73 8.57 5.22
C PHE A 249 -8.32 7.25 5.71
N LYS A 250 -9.57 6.98 5.33
CA LYS A 250 -10.34 5.81 5.77
C LYS A 250 -10.20 4.65 4.79
N VAL A 251 -9.79 3.50 5.29
CA VAL A 251 -9.68 2.24 4.55
C VAL A 251 -10.58 1.20 5.20
N CYS A 252 -11.57 0.73 4.45
CA CYS A 252 -12.43 -0.38 4.85
C CYS A 252 -12.03 -1.63 4.07
N VAL A 253 -11.85 -2.75 4.77
CA VAL A 253 -11.52 -4.05 4.19
C VAL A 253 -12.56 -5.06 4.65
N THR A 254 -13.17 -5.79 3.72
CA THR A 254 -13.90 -7.02 4.04
C THR A 254 -13.09 -8.19 3.52
N GLY A 255 -12.67 -9.08 4.41
CA GLY A 255 -11.94 -10.31 4.08
C GLY A 255 -12.91 -11.48 3.88
N TYR A 256 -12.66 -12.29 2.86
CA TYR A 256 -13.50 -13.42 2.47
C TYR A 256 -12.68 -14.72 2.39
N THR A 257 -13.30 -15.84 2.71
CA THR A 257 -12.75 -17.18 2.43
C THR A 257 -12.64 -17.42 0.93
N LYS A 258 -12.05 -18.56 0.55
CA LYS A 258 -11.99 -19.02 -0.85
C LYS A 258 -13.38 -19.18 -1.48
N GLU A 259 -14.36 -19.58 -0.68
CA GLU A 259 -15.75 -19.81 -1.09
C GLU A 259 -16.57 -18.50 -1.16
N GLY A 260 -15.96 -17.36 -0.81
CA GLY A 260 -16.62 -16.05 -0.85
C GLY A 260 -17.40 -15.70 0.41
N THR A 261 -17.23 -16.45 1.50
CA THR A 261 -17.87 -16.15 2.79
C THR A 261 -17.11 -15.05 3.51
N PRO A 262 -17.75 -13.96 3.97
CA PRO A 262 -17.08 -12.91 4.74
C PRO A 262 -16.65 -13.41 6.12
N VAL A 263 -15.45 -13.03 6.54
CA VAL A 263 -14.84 -13.46 7.81
C VAL A 263 -14.47 -12.28 8.70
N GLU A 264 -13.96 -11.21 8.08
CA GLU A 264 -13.52 -10.00 8.76
C GLU A 264 -14.09 -8.78 8.05
N TYR A 265 -14.51 -7.78 8.84
CA TYR A 265 -14.69 -6.41 8.38
C TYR A 265 -13.80 -5.50 9.23
N ALA A 266 -12.85 -4.84 8.61
CA ALA A 266 -11.95 -3.90 9.25
C ALA A 266 -12.16 -2.49 8.69
N GLU A 267 -12.15 -1.52 9.58
CA GLU A 267 -12.12 -0.10 9.27
C GLU A 267 -10.89 0.51 9.92
N THR A 268 -10.00 1.06 9.10
CA THR A 268 -8.82 1.79 9.55
C THR A 268 -8.93 3.26 9.19
N LEU A 269 -8.68 4.13 10.17
CA LEU A 269 -8.47 5.56 9.98
C LEU A 269 -6.97 5.83 10.09
N TYR A 270 -6.39 6.36 9.03
CA TYR A 270 -4.99 6.82 9.00
C TYR A 270 -4.92 8.34 9.09
N LEU A 271 -3.86 8.83 9.72
CA LEU A 271 -3.49 10.24 9.67
C LEU A 271 -3.17 10.63 8.23
N SER A 272 -3.78 11.70 7.73
CA SER A 272 -3.68 12.12 6.33
C SER A 272 -2.24 12.34 5.87
N ASP A 273 -1.39 12.81 6.78
CA ASP A 273 -0.02 13.21 6.47
C ASP A 273 0.95 12.01 6.45
N HIS A 274 0.52 10.88 7.01
CA HIS A 274 1.35 9.67 7.15
C HIS A 274 0.94 8.54 6.18
N TYR A 275 -0.26 8.60 5.58
CA TYR A 275 -0.74 7.55 4.70
C TYR A 275 -1.43 8.09 3.44
N PHE A 276 -0.80 7.88 2.29
CA PHE A 276 -1.28 8.32 0.98
C PHE A 276 -1.18 7.21 -0.08
N TYR A 277 -1.90 7.37 -1.19
CA TYR A 277 -1.67 6.60 -2.41
C TYR A 277 -1.01 7.49 -3.45
N GLU A 278 0.14 7.05 -3.94
CA GLU A 278 0.81 7.65 -5.09
C GLU A 278 0.65 6.71 -6.27
N LEU A 279 0.05 7.22 -7.35
CA LEU A 279 -0.19 6.46 -8.58
C LEU A 279 0.60 7.15 -9.70
N LEU A 280 1.46 6.39 -10.36
CA LEU A 280 2.07 6.81 -11.61
C LEU A 280 1.17 6.32 -12.74
N LEU A 281 0.52 7.26 -13.43
CA LEU A 281 -0.39 7.00 -14.54
C LEU A 281 0.35 6.99 -15.89
#